data_AF-A0A956W8T0-F1
#
_entry.id   AF-A0A956W8T0-F1
#
_cell.length_a   1.000
_cell.length_b   1.000
_cell.length_c   1.000
_cell.angle_alpha   90.00
_cell.angle_beta   90.00
_cell.angle_gamma   90.00
#
_symmetry.space_group_name_H-M   'P 1'
#
loop_
_entity.id
_entity.type
_entity.pdbx_description
1 polymer ?
#
loop_
_entity_poly.entity_id
_entity_poly.type
_entity_poly.pdbx_seq_one_letter_code
_entity_poly.pdbx_strand_id
1 'polypeptide(L)'
;MGKRSRPQERFPCPMVLNDSLVSEHVLWRMALEIERRGAVPAGDLGNAFLASLRDVAKEPLPESAPREQRARDLVYWAFGAKSEDRATALLAAAAALAPDELMVRGEQAINVWPVSRRVVAFRPLMADARAQIDVARADLGPDVTAWDVVRLRPALRLLAGHALDLVDVGRVDEAVETARYLLSVDPGDAQGVRYFVAPLLVEVGQLDLAQELVEAGRGIETGLDAWIRLLVQSARGASTPGDWKHAESWSPFALEFIAHPDLVEPGLPDDYECGSEDEAQIIGRFTWRAWRKAPKARDALHARIQSKRGSHRHLSLLDGRELVEAILESGLFAPGDTPGLAAYLTPPTDGMVRYLQRLTRLADDPDRSHVAAGAAHLLATVRGLDVAEDVLATLERLDDGIDMGEESCVIDALAGLGEGVL
;
A
#
# COMPACT_ATOMS: atom_id res chain seq x y z
N MET A 1 30.26 -27.65 17.20
CA MET A 1 29.34 -26.55 17.60
C MET A 1 29.65 -25.34 16.73
N GLY A 2 28.94 -25.20 15.60
CA GLY A 2 29.12 -24.11 14.65
C GLY A 2 28.37 -22.87 15.11
N LYS A 3 29.08 -21.74 15.22
CA LYS A 3 28.53 -20.43 15.55
C LYS A 3 27.53 -20.01 14.47
N ARG A 4 26.25 -19.90 14.83
CA ARG A 4 25.25 -19.20 14.02
C ARG A 4 25.64 -17.72 13.99
N SER A 5 26.00 -17.23 12.81
CA SER A 5 26.13 -15.81 12.52
C SER A 5 24.84 -15.10 12.90
N ARG A 6 24.96 -14.03 13.69
CA ARG A 6 23.83 -13.15 14.04
C ARG A 6 23.23 -12.59 12.74
N PRO A 7 21.89 -12.49 12.61
CA PRO A 7 21.28 -11.76 11.50
C PRO A 7 21.80 -10.32 11.54
N GLN A 8 22.18 -9.77 10.38
CA GLN A 8 22.50 -8.36 10.22
C GLN A 8 21.37 -7.50 10.80
N GLU A 9 21.75 -6.43 11.48
CA GLU A 9 20.84 -5.44 12.07
C GLU A 9 19.85 -4.96 11.01
N ARG A 10 18.56 -5.28 11.20
CA ARG A 10 17.47 -4.85 10.32
C ARG A 10 17.35 -3.33 10.45
N PHE A 11 17.55 -2.60 9.35
CA PHE A 11 17.29 -1.17 9.28
C PHE A 11 15.80 -0.87 9.54
N PRO A 12 15.44 0.25 10.20
CA PRO A 12 14.05 0.62 10.41
C PRO A 12 13.34 0.84 9.06
N CYS A 13 12.20 0.17 8.84
CA CYS A 13 11.35 0.30 7.66
C CYS A 13 10.91 1.78 7.47
N PRO A 14 11.22 2.44 6.34
CA PRO A 14 10.65 3.73 6.02
C PRO A 14 9.34 3.53 5.25
N MET A 15 8.20 3.82 5.89
CA MET A 15 7.01 4.51 5.35
C MET A 15 5.77 4.17 6.19
N VAL A 16 5.39 5.09 7.10
CA VAL A 16 4.01 5.19 7.61
C VAL A 16 3.43 6.44 6.98
N LEU A 17 2.47 6.31 6.07
CA LEU A 17 1.97 7.45 5.27
C LEU A 17 1.05 8.40 6.05
N ASN A 18 0.49 8.00 7.21
CA ASN A 18 -0.42 8.87 7.99
C ASN A 18 0.25 9.55 9.20
N ASP A 19 0.94 8.82 10.08
CA ASP A 19 1.63 9.42 11.25
C ASP A 19 2.85 10.28 10.87
N SER A 20 3.39 10.10 9.67
CA SER A 20 4.52 10.90 9.18
C SER A 20 4.14 12.33 8.85
N LEU A 21 2.88 12.62 8.47
CA LEU A 21 2.45 13.96 8.07
C LEU A 21 2.21 14.87 9.28
N VAL A 22 1.67 14.35 10.38
CA VAL A 22 1.61 15.06 11.67
C VAL A 22 3.03 15.32 12.19
N SER A 23 3.92 14.34 12.07
CA SER A 23 5.33 14.49 12.45
C SER A 23 6.04 15.53 11.57
N GLU A 24 5.74 15.58 10.28
CA GLU A 24 6.31 16.56 9.36
C GLU A 24 5.79 17.97 9.61
N HIS A 25 4.52 18.15 9.95
CA HIS A 25 4.03 19.47 10.34
C HIS A 25 4.82 20.01 11.53
N VAL A 26 5.09 19.17 12.53
CA VAL A 26 5.94 19.53 13.68
C VAL A 26 7.37 19.86 13.23
N LEU A 27 7.96 19.09 12.31
CA LEU A 27 9.29 19.37 11.75
C LEU A 27 9.32 20.68 10.96
N TRP A 28 8.24 21.03 10.26
CA TRP A 28 8.09 22.30 9.56
C TRP A 28 8.07 23.47 10.55
N ARG A 29 7.29 23.35 11.63
CA ARG A 29 7.25 24.35 12.71
C ARG A 29 8.60 24.49 13.39
N MET A 30 9.29 23.37 13.59
CA MET A 30 10.65 23.38 14.11
C MET A 30 11.61 24.14 13.20
N ALA A 31 11.55 23.90 11.89
CA ALA A 31 12.40 24.58 10.92
C ALA A 31 12.19 26.10 10.96
N LEU A 32 10.94 26.56 11.00
CA LEU A 32 10.62 27.99 11.14
C LEU A 32 11.18 28.60 12.42
N GLU A 33 11.07 27.87 13.54
CA GLU A 33 11.54 28.38 14.82
C GLU A 33 13.07 28.39 14.92
N ILE A 34 13.75 27.44 14.27
CA ILE A 34 15.21 27.45 14.10
C ILE A 34 15.63 28.65 13.27
N GLU A 35 14.97 28.93 12.14
CA GLU A 35 15.26 30.11 11.31
C GLU A 35 15.07 31.41 12.10
N ARG A 36 14.05 31.46 12.97
CA ARG A 36 13.77 32.63 13.82
C ARG A 36 14.79 32.82 14.95
N ARG A 37 15.25 31.74 15.59
CA ARG A 37 16.13 31.79 16.79
C ARG A 37 17.62 31.59 16.48
N GLY A 38 17.95 31.03 15.31
CA GLY A 38 19.30 30.68 14.88
C GLY A 38 19.84 29.34 15.41
N ALA A 39 19.18 28.66 16.35
CA ALA A 39 19.61 27.36 16.88
C ALA A 39 18.50 26.62 17.67
N VAL A 40 18.65 25.30 17.81
CA VAL A 40 17.88 24.47 18.75
C VAL A 40 18.62 24.34 20.08
N PRO A 41 17.95 24.44 21.25
CA PRO A 41 18.55 24.11 22.54
C PRO A 41 19.02 22.65 22.61
N ALA A 42 20.18 22.37 23.20
CA ALA A 42 20.72 21.02 23.30
C ALA A 42 20.19 20.23 24.51
N GLY A 43 20.31 18.89 24.47
CA GLY A 43 19.99 17.99 25.59
C GLY A 43 18.50 17.93 25.93
N ASP A 44 18.18 17.82 27.22
CA ASP A 44 16.79 17.71 27.69
C ASP A 44 15.93 18.95 27.33
N LEU A 45 16.57 20.11 27.19
CA LEU A 45 15.91 21.32 26.69
C LEU A 45 15.49 21.19 25.22
N GLY A 46 16.26 20.44 24.41
CA GLY A 46 15.89 20.10 23.04
C GLY A 46 14.68 19.17 23.00
N ASN A 47 14.64 18.13 23.84
CA ASN A 47 13.49 17.22 23.91
C ASN A 47 12.22 17.93 24.42
N ALA A 48 12.34 18.79 25.43
CA ALA A 48 11.24 19.61 25.92
C ALA A 48 10.78 20.62 24.86
N PHE A 49 11.70 21.20 24.09
CA PHE A 49 11.39 22.07 22.97
C PHE A 49 10.62 21.32 21.86
N LEU A 50 11.08 20.13 21.46
CA LEU A 50 10.37 19.27 20.50
C LEU A 50 8.97 18.90 20.98
N ALA A 51 8.82 18.56 22.26
CA ALA A 51 7.52 18.28 22.87
C ALA A 51 6.60 19.51 22.80
N SER A 52 7.12 20.70 23.13
CA SER A 52 6.34 21.95 23.05
C SER A 52 5.91 22.29 21.62
N LEU A 53 6.71 21.95 20.61
CA LEU A 53 6.37 22.20 19.21
C LEU A 53 5.21 21.33 18.71
N ARG A 54 4.97 20.17 19.32
CA ARG A 54 3.79 19.34 19.01
C ARG A 54 2.48 20.05 19.34
N ASP A 55 2.47 20.83 20.41
CA ASP A 55 1.29 21.60 20.78
C ASP A 55 1.19 22.88 19.95
N VAL A 56 2.32 23.55 19.67
CA VAL A 56 2.36 24.74 18.80
C VAL A 56 1.97 24.41 17.35
N ALA A 57 2.21 23.19 16.85
CA ALA A 57 1.76 22.78 15.51
C ALA A 57 0.23 22.65 15.40
N LYS A 58 -0.49 22.53 16.52
CA LYS A 58 -1.96 22.51 16.53
C LYS A 58 -2.57 23.91 16.44
N GLU A 59 -1.78 24.95 16.69
CA GLU A 59 -2.24 26.34 16.68
C GLU A 59 -1.90 27.06 15.36
N PRO A 60 -2.78 27.94 14.85
CA PRO A 60 -2.47 28.77 13.69
C PRO A 60 -1.23 29.63 13.92
N LEU A 61 -0.42 29.80 12.86
CA LEU A 61 0.54 30.91 12.83
C LEU A 61 -0.17 32.24 13.07
N PRO A 62 0.48 33.19 13.75
CA PRO A 62 -0.04 34.54 13.92
C PRO A 62 -0.26 35.20 12.56
N GLU A 63 -1.19 36.16 12.49
CA GLU A 63 -1.50 36.84 11.22
C GLU A 63 -0.32 37.57 10.60
N SER A 64 0.66 37.97 11.43
CA SER A 64 1.92 38.60 11.02
C SER A 64 2.89 37.66 10.32
N ALA A 65 2.69 36.34 10.37
CA ALA A 65 3.52 35.40 9.64
C ALA A 65 3.28 35.49 8.11
N PRO A 66 4.30 35.20 7.28
CA PRO A 66 4.17 35.18 5.83
C PRO A 66 3.00 34.32 5.34
N ARG A 67 2.33 34.79 4.29
CA ARG A 67 1.11 34.15 3.75
C ARG A 67 1.38 32.71 3.31
N GLU A 68 2.55 32.45 2.75
CA GLU A 68 3.00 31.14 2.26
C GLU A 68 3.16 30.15 3.40
N GLN A 69 3.71 30.58 4.54
CA GLN A 69 3.87 29.73 5.72
C GLN A 69 2.51 29.38 6.33
N ARG A 70 1.62 30.37 6.41
CA ARG A 70 0.24 30.19 6.87
C ARG A 70 -0.56 29.27 5.94
N ALA A 71 -0.34 29.35 4.64
CA ALA A 71 -0.98 28.48 3.67
C ALA A 71 -0.49 27.03 3.80
N ARG A 72 0.81 26.81 4.04
CA ARG A 72 1.35 25.46 4.30
C ARG A 72 0.76 24.81 5.55
N ASP A 73 0.57 25.55 6.65
CA ASP A 73 -0.12 25.04 7.84
C ASP A 73 -1.53 24.53 7.50
N LEU A 74 -2.28 25.28 6.68
CA LEU A 74 -3.61 24.87 6.24
C LEU A 74 -3.56 23.55 5.44
N VAL A 75 -2.54 23.36 4.61
CA VAL A 75 -2.33 22.09 3.89
C VAL A 75 -2.01 20.94 4.85
N TYR A 76 -1.10 21.14 5.81
CA TYR A 76 -0.80 20.09 6.80
C TYR A 76 -2.02 19.71 7.65
N TRP A 77 -2.85 20.68 8.03
CA TRP A 77 -4.10 20.38 8.70
C TRP A 77 -5.12 19.69 7.81
N ALA A 78 -5.09 19.93 6.49
CA ALA A 78 -5.93 19.20 5.55
C ALA A 78 -5.55 17.70 5.53
N PHE A 79 -4.26 17.38 5.58
CA PHE A 79 -3.79 15.99 5.67
C PHE A 79 -4.25 15.28 6.94
N GLY A 80 -4.28 16.00 8.07
CA GLY A 80 -4.77 15.47 9.34
C GLY A 80 -6.29 15.56 9.54
N ALA A 81 -7.05 16.01 8.54
CA ALA A 81 -8.48 16.22 8.68
C ALA A 81 -9.24 14.89 8.69
N LYS A 82 -10.19 14.75 9.63
CA LYS A 82 -11.01 13.54 9.77
C LYS A 82 -12.15 13.43 8.74
N SER A 83 -12.40 14.47 7.97
CA SER A 83 -13.43 14.48 6.93
C SER A 83 -12.94 15.15 5.67
N GLU A 84 -13.40 14.63 4.53
CA GLU A 84 -13.08 15.15 3.20
C GLU A 84 -13.56 16.60 3.02
N ASP A 85 -14.74 16.94 3.54
CA ASP A 85 -15.24 18.32 3.55
C ASP A 85 -14.29 19.29 4.26
N ARG A 86 -13.73 18.85 5.40
CA ARG A 86 -12.80 19.68 6.17
C ARG A 86 -11.47 19.82 5.45
N ALA A 87 -10.94 18.73 4.89
CA ALA A 87 -9.73 18.76 4.07
C ALA A 87 -9.90 19.71 2.87
N THR A 88 -11.01 19.59 2.15
CA THR A 88 -11.35 20.42 0.98
C THR A 88 -11.46 21.90 1.35
N ALA A 89 -12.14 22.23 2.45
CA ALA A 89 -12.25 23.61 2.92
C ALA A 89 -10.89 24.22 3.31
N LEU A 90 -10.02 23.43 3.93
CA LEU A 90 -8.67 23.86 4.31
C LEU A 90 -7.78 24.11 3.08
N LEU A 91 -7.82 23.21 2.09
CA LEU A 91 -7.09 23.39 0.83
C LEU A 91 -7.60 24.61 0.04
N ALA A 92 -8.91 24.84 0.01
CA ALA A 92 -9.49 26.03 -0.60
C ALA A 92 -9.04 27.32 0.11
N ALA A 93 -9.00 27.32 1.45
CA ALA A 93 -8.49 28.44 2.22
C ALA A 93 -6.98 28.69 1.99
N ALA A 94 -6.19 27.63 1.88
CA ALA A 94 -4.76 27.72 1.58
C ALA A 94 -4.52 28.38 0.21
N ALA A 95 -5.30 27.98 -0.80
CA ALA A 95 -5.25 28.54 -2.14
C ALA A 95 -5.70 30.00 -2.24
N ALA A 96 -6.72 30.38 -1.47
CA ALA A 96 -7.11 31.79 -1.38
C ALA A 96 -6.01 32.64 -0.72
N LEU A 97 -5.24 32.04 0.20
CA LEU A 97 -4.20 32.74 0.94
C LEU A 97 -2.89 32.87 0.16
N ALA A 98 -2.41 31.80 -0.47
CA ALA A 98 -1.17 31.80 -1.23
C ALA A 98 -1.30 30.89 -2.49
N PRO A 99 -1.96 31.39 -3.55
CA PRO A 99 -2.24 30.59 -4.76
C PRO A 99 -0.99 30.17 -5.53
N ASP A 100 0.13 30.87 -5.33
CA ASP A 100 1.41 30.58 -6.00
C ASP A 100 2.32 29.65 -5.19
N GLU A 101 1.92 29.28 -3.97
CA GLU A 101 2.72 28.40 -3.11
C GLU A 101 2.72 26.97 -3.67
N LEU A 102 3.92 26.37 -3.75
CA LEU A 102 4.14 25.12 -4.47
C LEU A 102 3.35 23.93 -3.90
N MET A 103 3.32 23.78 -2.58
CA MET A 103 2.58 22.73 -1.88
C MET A 103 1.07 22.92 -2.11
N VAL A 104 0.58 24.16 -2.00
CA VAL A 104 -0.82 24.49 -2.26
C VAL A 104 -1.22 24.13 -3.69
N ARG A 105 -0.45 24.57 -4.70
CA ARG A 105 -0.72 24.26 -6.11
C ARG A 105 -0.66 22.76 -6.40
N GLY A 106 0.29 22.07 -5.78
CA GLY A 106 0.45 20.62 -5.88
C GLY A 106 -0.77 19.87 -5.39
N GLU A 107 -1.17 20.15 -4.14
CA GLU A 107 -2.32 19.46 -3.51
C GLU A 107 -3.64 19.80 -4.20
N GLN A 108 -3.84 21.05 -4.63
CA GLN A 108 -5.03 21.40 -5.40
C GLN A 108 -5.12 20.62 -6.72
N ALA A 109 -4.00 20.47 -7.43
CA ALA A 109 -3.99 19.76 -8.69
C ALA A 109 -4.25 18.26 -8.50
N ILE A 110 -3.66 17.64 -7.47
CA ILE A 110 -3.88 16.21 -7.16
C ILE A 110 -5.36 15.93 -6.89
N ASN A 111 -6.01 16.77 -6.08
CA ASN A 111 -7.38 16.55 -5.63
C ASN A 111 -8.45 16.97 -6.67
N VAL A 112 -8.14 17.89 -7.59
CA VAL A 112 -9.15 18.49 -8.48
C VAL A 112 -8.97 18.07 -9.94
N TRP A 113 -7.75 17.75 -10.39
CA TRP A 113 -7.46 17.57 -11.81
C TRP A 113 -7.24 16.11 -12.19
N PRO A 114 -7.78 15.66 -13.35
CA PRO A 114 -7.45 14.36 -13.89
C PRO A 114 -5.96 14.29 -14.26
N VAL A 115 -5.36 13.09 -14.19
CA VAL A 115 -3.93 12.81 -14.47
C VAL A 115 -3.44 13.51 -15.75
N SER A 116 -4.20 13.41 -16.84
CA SER A 116 -3.85 14.01 -18.14
C SER A 116 -3.68 15.53 -18.07
N ARG A 117 -4.48 16.21 -17.25
CA ARG A 117 -4.35 17.65 -16.98
C ARG A 117 -3.20 17.94 -16.03
N ARG A 118 -3.00 17.12 -14.99
CA ARG A 118 -1.89 17.27 -14.03
C ARG A 118 -0.54 17.23 -14.72
N VAL A 119 -0.32 16.28 -15.63
CA VAL A 119 0.94 16.16 -16.39
C VAL A 119 1.31 17.45 -17.12
N VAL A 120 0.34 18.16 -17.71
CA VAL A 120 0.60 19.42 -18.41
C VAL A 120 0.77 20.57 -17.43
N ALA A 121 -0.09 20.66 -16.42
CA ALA A 121 -0.11 21.76 -15.48
C ALA A 121 1.08 21.73 -14.48
N PHE A 122 1.63 20.56 -14.20
CA PHE A 122 2.79 20.38 -13.35
C PHE A 122 4.09 20.79 -14.03
N ARG A 123 4.20 20.74 -15.36
CA ARG A 123 5.46 21.07 -16.05
C ARG A 123 6.13 22.38 -15.59
N PRO A 124 5.45 23.54 -15.52
CA PRO A 124 6.06 24.76 -14.99
C PRO A 124 6.42 24.64 -13.50
N LEU A 125 5.57 23.97 -12.70
CA LEU A 125 5.85 23.71 -11.28
C LEU A 125 7.08 22.83 -11.07
N MET A 126 7.36 21.92 -11.99
CA MET A 126 8.53 21.03 -11.90
C MET A 126 9.83 21.81 -12.10
N ALA A 127 9.83 22.79 -13.00
CA ALA A 127 10.97 23.67 -13.19
C ALA A 127 11.23 24.50 -11.93
N ASP A 128 10.17 25.08 -11.34
CA ASP A 128 10.28 25.85 -10.09
C ASP A 128 10.75 24.97 -8.93
N ALA A 129 10.19 23.76 -8.79
CA ALA A 129 10.57 22.77 -7.78
C ALA A 129 12.05 22.37 -7.90
N ARG A 130 12.52 22.06 -9.12
CA ARG A 130 13.92 21.72 -9.39
C ARG A 130 14.84 22.89 -9.06
N ALA A 131 14.50 24.10 -9.51
CA ALA A 131 15.29 25.29 -9.21
C ALA A 131 15.41 25.55 -7.70
N GLN A 132 14.32 25.40 -6.94
CA GLN A 132 14.35 25.54 -5.47
C GLN A 132 15.26 24.49 -4.81
N ILE A 133 15.18 23.23 -5.27
CA ILE A 133 16.02 22.15 -4.76
C ILE A 133 17.49 22.39 -5.10
N ASP A 134 17.81 22.74 -6.35
CA ASP A 134 19.18 22.95 -6.80
C ASP A 134 19.86 24.12 -6.10
N VAL A 135 19.14 25.24 -5.92
CA VAL A 135 19.64 26.39 -5.15
C VAL A 135 19.90 25.98 -3.71
N ALA A 136 18.95 25.31 -3.05
CA ALA A 136 19.12 24.90 -1.66
C ALA A 136 20.25 23.88 -1.49
N ARG A 137 20.42 22.96 -2.47
CA ARG A 137 21.45 21.91 -2.45
C ARG A 137 22.87 22.47 -2.55
N ALA A 138 23.05 23.60 -3.23
CA ALA A 138 24.36 24.26 -3.34
C ALA A 138 24.93 24.68 -1.97
N ASP A 139 24.07 24.89 -0.98
CA ASP A 139 24.43 25.33 0.37
C ASP A 139 24.44 24.18 1.41
N LEU A 140 24.17 22.94 0.99
CA LEU A 140 24.13 21.79 1.91
C LEU A 140 25.52 21.23 2.19
N GLY A 141 25.73 20.78 3.43
CA GLY A 141 26.90 20.01 3.81
C GLY A 141 26.93 18.63 3.12
N PRO A 142 28.10 17.97 3.07
CA PRO A 142 28.29 16.72 2.32
C PRO A 142 27.39 15.56 2.79
N ASP A 143 26.91 15.60 4.03
CA ASP A 143 26.09 14.57 4.66
C ASP A 143 24.60 14.93 4.71
N VAL A 144 24.18 16.06 4.10
CA VAL A 144 22.79 16.54 4.14
C VAL A 144 22.17 16.42 2.75
N THR A 145 21.07 15.68 2.66
CA THR A 145 20.31 15.50 1.42
C THR A 145 19.21 16.55 1.29
N ALA A 146 18.61 16.68 0.10
CA ALA A 146 17.46 17.56 -0.07
C ALA A 146 16.25 17.13 0.78
N TRP A 147 16.12 15.83 1.08
CA TRP A 147 15.04 15.30 1.91
C TRP A 147 15.14 15.70 3.39
N ASP A 148 16.36 15.87 3.89
CA ASP A 148 16.62 16.32 5.26
C ASP A 148 16.17 17.76 5.50
N VAL A 149 16.04 18.53 4.41
CA VAL A 149 15.54 19.91 4.45
C VAL A 149 14.02 19.91 4.31
N VAL A 150 13.32 19.97 5.45
CA VAL A 150 11.84 19.89 5.52
C VAL A 150 11.13 20.83 4.53
N ARG A 151 11.64 22.05 4.34
CA ARG A 151 11.04 23.04 3.41
C ARG A 151 11.07 22.61 1.94
N LEU A 152 11.93 21.66 1.55
CA LEU A 152 12.06 21.13 0.19
C LEU A 152 11.18 19.90 -0.05
N ARG A 153 10.68 19.24 1.00
CA ARG A 153 9.87 18.03 0.87
C ARG A 153 8.62 18.21 0.00
N PRO A 154 7.89 19.34 0.05
CA PRO A 154 6.80 19.58 -0.90
C PRO A 154 7.24 19.56 -2.37
N ALA A 155 8.39 20.16 -2.69
CA ALA A 155 8.94 20.18 -4.05
C ALA A 155 9.33 18.77 -4.51
N LEU A 156 9.94 18.00 -3.62
CA LEU A 156 10.33 16.61 -3.89
C LEU A 156 9.11 15.71 -4.13
N ARG A 157 8.09 15.79 -3.27
CA ARG A 157 6.85 15.01 -3.45
C ARG A 157 6.11 15.38 -4.72
N LEU A 158 6.10 16.66 -5.09
CA LEU A 158 5.48 17.10 -6.33
C LEU A 158 6.18 16.48 -7.56
N LEU A 159 7.52 16.41 -7.55
CA LEU A 159 8.30 15.71 -8.57
C LEU A 159 7.99 14.21 -8.58
N ALA A 160 7.89 13.56 -7.42
CA ALA A 160 7.56 12.14 -7.32
C ALA A 160 6.16 11.83 -7.87
N GLY A 161 5.15 12.60 -7.46
CA GLY A 161 3.78 12.49 -7.99
C GLY A 161 3.71 12.73 -9.49
N HIS A 162 4.48 13.69 -10.01
CA HIS A 162 4.57 13.90 -11.45
C HIS A 162 5.22 12.73 -12.20
N ALA A 163 6.24 12.09 -11.63
CA ALA A 163 6.84 10.90 -12.23
C ALA A 163 5.82 9.76 -12.35
N LEU A 164 4.98 9.56 -11.34
CA LEU A 164 3.87 8.59 -11.37
C LEU A 164 2.85 8.94 -12.47
N ASP A 165 2.38 10.19 -12.48
CA ASP A 165 1.44 10.68 -13.50
C ASP A 165 1.99 10.50 -14.93
N LEU A 166 3.31 10.69 -15.12
CA LEU A 166 3.97 10.50 -16.41
C LEU A 166 3.96 9.03 -16.86
N VAL A 167 4.17 8.08 -15.95
CA VAL A 167 4.02 6.65 -16.28
C VAL A 167 2.58 6.36 -16.69
N ASP A 168 1.60 6.85 -15.93
CA ASP A 168 0.18 6.57 -16.18
C ASP A 168 -0.28 7.03 -17.58
N VAL A 169 0.28 8.12 -18.09
CA VAL A 169 0.03 8.60 -19.46
C VAL A 169 0.99 8.05 -20.51
N GLY A 170 1.86 7.09 -20.16
CA GLY A 170 2.80 6.43 -21.05
C GLY A 170 4.04 7.24 -21.43
N ARG A 171 4.32 8.37 -20.76
CA ARG A 171 5.52 9.22 -20.96
C ARG A 171 6.69 8.72 -20.10
N VAL A 172 7.08 7.47 -20.35
CA VAL A 172 7.97 6.71 -19.47
C VAL A 172 9.38 7.31 -19.37
N ASP A 173 9.95 7.80 -20.47
CA ASP A 173 11.31 8.37 -20.45
C ASP A 173 11.41 9.58 -19.50
N GLU A 174 10.40 10.46 -19.52
CA GLU A 174 10.33 11.63 -18.64
C GLU A 174 10.11 11.26 -17.18
N ALA A 175 9.35 10.18 -16.93
CA ALA A 175 9.18 9.63 -15.58
C ALA A 175 10.54 9.16 -15.02
N VAL A 176 11.34 8.48 -15.84
CA VAL A 176 12.68 8.01 -15.44
C VAL A 176 13.65 9.17 -15.24
N GLU A 177 13.65 10.19 -16.09
CA GLU A 177 14.45 11.40 -15.87
C GLU A 177 14.09 12.09 -14.56
N THR A 178 12.81 12.09 -14.20
CA THR A 178 12.34 12.64 -12.92
C THR A 178 12.76 11.77 -11.73
N ALA A 179 12.63 10.45 -11.84
CA ALA A 179 13.08 9.51 -10.81
C ALA A 179 14.59 9.57 -10.58
N ARG A 180 15.40 9.62 -11.65
CA ARG A 180 16.87 9.79 -11.57
C ARG A 180 17.25 11.07 -10.85
N TYR A 181 16.57 12.18 -11.18
CA TYR A 181 16.80 13.44 -10.50
C TYR A 181 16.51 13.32 -8.99
N LEU A 182 15.36 12.75 -8.63
CA LEU A 182 14.97 12.53 -7.24
C LEU A 182 16.02 11.70 -6.47
N LEU A 183 16.47 10.59 -7.03
CA LEU A 183 17.51 9.76 -6.42
C LEU A 183 18.88 10.47 -6.35
N SER A 184 19.15 11.43 -7.24
CA SER A 184 20.39 12.22 -7.17
C SER A 184 20.39 13.27 -6.07
N VAL A 185 19.22 13.76 -5.66
CA VAL A 185 19.07 14.76 -4.59
C VAL A 185 18.74 14.13 -3.23
N ASP A 186 18.23 12.90 -3.26
CA ASP A 186 17.93 12.04 -2.10
C ASP A 186 18.40 10.60 -2.39
N PRO A 187 19.72 10.31 -2.26
CA PRO A 187 20.26 8.97 -2.51
C PRO A 187 19.71 7.90 -1.55
N GLY A 188 19.18 8.32 -0.40
CA GLY A 188 18.52 7.45 0.58
C GLY A 188 17.16 6.94 0.11
N ASP A 189 16.63 7.50 -0.98
CA ASP A 189 15.28 7.24 -1.48
C ASP A 189 14.23 7.26 -0.38
N ALA A 190 14.24 8.32 0.44
CA ALA A 190 13.38 8.40 1.61
C ALA A 190 11.89 8.50 1.26
N GLN A 191 11.58 8.89 0.02
CA GLN A 191 10.24 8.87 -0.55
C GLN A 191 9.85 7.52 -1.16
N GLY A 192 10.80 6.61 -1.36
CA GLY A 192 10.56 5.32 -1.98
C GLY A 192 10.32 5.37 -3.49
N VAL A 193 10.85 6.38 -4.19
CA VAL A 193 10.76 6.59 -5.65
C VAL A 193 11.02 5.32 -6.44
N ARG A 194 12.03 4.55 -6.06
CA ARG A 194 12.34 3.29 -6.75
C ARG A 194 11.24 2.25 -6.59
N TYR A 195 10.53 2.26 -5.46
CA TYR A 195 9.54 1.24 -5.14
C TYR A 195 8.29 1.33 -6.00
N PHE A 196 7.96 2.53 -6.49
CA PHE A 196 6.82 2.72 -7.36
C PHE A 196 7.21 2.86 -8.83
N VAL A 197 8.36 3.45 -9.16
CA VAL A 197 8.77 3.62 -10.57
C VAL A 197 9.33 2.33 -11.17
N ALA A 198 10.13 1.54 -10.44
CA ALA A 198 10.74 0.33 -11.01
C ALA A 198 9.71 -0.73 -11.46
N PRO A 199 8.67 -1.07 -10.67
CA PRO A 199 7.64 -2.01 -11.11
C PRO A 199 6.89 -1.51 -12.35
N LEU A 200 6.58 -0.22 -12.42
CA LEU A 200 5.93 0.39 -13.58
C LEU A 200 6.79 0.32 -14.85
N LEU A 201 8.11 0.47 -14.72
CA LEU A 201 9.03 0.27 -15.84
C LEU A 201 9.06 -1.19 -16.31
N VAL A 202 8.99 -2.15 -15.39
CA VAL A 202 8.85 -3.56 -15.75
C VAL A 202 7.52 -3.81 -16.46
N GLU A 203 6.44 -3.19 -15.97
CA GLU A 203 5.11 -3.28 -16.56
C GLU A 203 5.05 -2.86 -18.03
N VAL A 204 5.75 -1.76 -18.37
CA VAL A 204 5.82 -1.21 -19.74
C VAL A 204 7.01 -1.73 -20.55
N GLY A 205 7.75 -2.72 -20.04
CA GLY A 205 8.84 -3.41 -20.75
C GLY A 205 10.19 -2.68 -20.78
N GLN A 206 10.37 -1.61 -20.01
CA GLN A 206 11.61 -0.82 -19.94
C GLN A 206 12.61 -1.43 -18.93
N LEU A 207 13.05 -2.66 -19.19
CA LEU A 207 13.79 -3.48 -18.23
C LEU A 207 15.20 -2.99 -17.90
N ASP A 208 15.86 -2.28 -18.82
CA ASP A 208 17.19 -1.70 -18.57
C ASP A 208 17.10 -0.49 -17.64
N LEU A 209 16.08 0.35 -17.81
CA LEU A 209 15.80 1.48 -16.92
C LEU A 209 15.36 1.01 -15.52
N ALA A 210 14.54 -0.05 -15.46
CA ALA A 210 14.16 -0.68 -14.19
C ALA A 210 15.39 -1.23 -13.45
N GLN A 211 16.32 -1.88 -14.19
CA GLN A 211 17.58 -2.35 -13.62
C GLN A 211 18.42 -1.20 -13.09
N GLU A 212 18.60 -0.14 -13.86
CA GLU A 212 19.36 1.03 -13.42
C GLU A 212 18.82 1.59 -12.12
N LEU A 213 17.50 1.72 -11.99
CA LEU A 213 16.86 2.30 -10.82
C LEU A 213 17.06 1.45 -9.55
N VAL A 214 16.90 0.13 -9.64
CA VAL A 214 17.16 -0.74 -8.48
C VAL A 214 18.65 -0.74 -8.12
N GLU A 215 19.54 -0.56 -9.09
CA GLU A 215 20.98 -0.53 -8.83
C GLU A 215 21.48 0.79 -8.24
N ALA A 216 20.78 1.90 -8.51
CA ALA A 216 21.02 3.18 -7.87
C ALA A 216 20.73 3.12 -6.35
N GLY A 217 19.74 2.34 -5.93
CA GLY A 217 19.37 2.14 -4.52
C GLY A 217 20.15 1.02 -3.78
N ARG A 218 21.29 0.56 -4.33
CA ARG A 218 22.09 -0.51 -3.69
C ARG A 218 22.56 -0.12 -2.29
N GLY A 219 22.38 -1.02 -1.33
CA GLY A 219 22.76 -0.82 0.07
C GLY A 219 21.61 -0.45 1.00
N ILE A 220 20.44 -0.14 0.44
CA ILE A 220 19.20 0.11 1.19
C ILE A 220 18.27 -1.06 0.94
N GLU A 221 18.10 -1.92 1.94
CA GLU A 221 17.40 -3.19 1.79
C GLU A 221 16.18 -3.26 2.71
N THR A 222 15.01 -3.41 2.09
CA THR A 222 13.71 -3.63 2.74
C THR A 222 13.03 -4.83 2.08
N GLY A 223 11.94 -5.34 2.67
CA GLY A 223 11.16 -6.39 2.01
C GLY A 223 10.66 -5.98 0.64
N LEU A 224 10.20 -4.74 0.50
CA LEU A 224 9.78 -4.19 -0.79
C LEU A 224 10.93 -4.11 -1.80
N ASP A 225 12.12 -3.65 -1.39
CA ASP A 225 13.29 -3.64 -2.28
C ASP A 225 13.66 -5.04 -2.78
N ALA A 226 13.72 -6.02 -1.87
CA ALA A 226 14.10 -7.39 -2.20
C ALA A 226 13.15 -8.01 -3.25
N TRP A 227 11.84 -7.80 -3.08
CA TRP A 227 10.83 -8.27 -4.03
C TRP A 227 10.83 -7.52 -5.37
N ILE A 228 11.14 -6.21 -5.37
CA ILE A 228 11.26 -5.43 -6.60
C ILE A 228 12.52 -5.83 -7.39
N ARG A 229 13.66 -6.03 -6.72
CA ARG A 229 14.87 -6.57 -7.37
C ARG A 229 14.61 -7.92 -8.00
N LEU A 230 13.94 -8.82 -7.27
CA LEU A 230 13.55 -10.14 -7.78
C LEU A 230 12.62 -10.01 -9.00
N LEU A 231 11.65 -9.11 -8.97
CA LEU A 231 10.78 -8.81 -10.12
C LEU A 231 11.60 -8.39 -11.32
N VAL A 232 12.51 -7.42 -11.17
CA VAL A 232 13.36 -6.92 -12.27
C VAL A 232 14.24 -8.04 -12.83
N GLN A 233 14.91 -8.83 -11.98
CA GLN A 233 15.72 -9.96 -12.44
C GLN A 233 14.87 -11.02 -13.16
N SER A 234 13.68 -11.32 -12.64
CA SER A 234 12.77 -12.30 -13.24
C SER A 234 12.23 -11.82 -14.59
N ALA A 235 11.88 -10.55 -14.72
CA ALA A 235 11.46 -9.95 -15.98
C ALA A 235 12.56 -10.00 -17.05
N ARG A 236 13.83 -9.90 -16.64
CA ARG A 236 15.00 -10.08 -17.52
C ARG A 236 15.28 -11.56 -17.85
N GLY A 237 14.75 -12.49 -17.05
CA GLY A 237 15.05 -13.92 -17.13
C GLY A 237 16.39 -14.28 -16.50
N ALA A 238 16.85 -13.48 -15.54
CA ALA A 238 18.13 -13.61 -14.86
C ALA A 238 17.99 -13.97 -13.36
N SER A 239 16.77 -14.17 -12.87
CA SER A 239 16.56 -14.55 -11.47
C SER A 239 17.04 -15.97 -11.19
N THR A 240 17.62 -16.15 -10.00
CA THR A 240 18.22 -17.39 -9.52
C THR A 240 17.44 -17.92 -8.31
N PRO A 241 17.59 -19.21 -7.94
CA PRO A 241 17.03 -19.72 -6.69
C PRO A 241 17.50 -18.96 -5.44
N GLY A 242 18.68 -18.34 -5.49
CA GLY A 242 19.20 -17.49 -4.42
C GLY A 242 18.38 -16.21 -4.24
N ASP A 243 18.01 -15.56 -5.34
CA ASP A 243 17.21 -14.32 -5.32
C ASP A 243 15.82 -14.57 -4.72
N TRP A 244 15.18 -15.69 -5.10
CA TRP A 244 13.91 -16.12 -4.52
C TRP A 244 14.00 -16.36 -3.02
N LYS A 245 15.03 -17.11 -2.58
CA LYS A 245 15.24 -17.39 -1.16
C LYS A 245 15.49 -16.10 -0.37
N HIS A 246 16.19 -15.15 -0.97
CA HIS A 246 16.49 -13.86 -0.36
C HIS A 246 15.22 -13.01 -0.18
N ALA A 247 14.42 -12.82 -1.23
CA ALA A 247 13.16 -12.07 -1.14
C ALA A 247 12.16 -12.71 -0.15
N GLU A 248 12.02 -14.05 -0.19
CA GLU A 248 11.16 -14.78 0.75
C GLU A 248 11.65 -14.70 2.20
N SER A 249 12.96 -14.47 2.44
CA SER A 249 13.48 -14.31 3.80
C SER A 249 13.11 -12.97 4.45
N TRP A 250 12.79 -11.96 3.62
CA TRP A 250 12.26 -10.68 4.07
C TRP A 250 10.76 -10.75 4.28
N SER A 251 10.01 -11.15 3.25
CA SER A 251 8.56 -11.26 3.31
C SER A 251 8.12 -12.63 2.77
N PRO A 252 7.88 -13.62 3.65
CA PRO A 252 7.48 -14.97 3.24
C PRO A 252 6.05 -15.03 2.68
N PHE A 253 5.22 -14.03 2.97
CA PHE A 253 3.81 -13.96 2.57
C PHE A 253 3.61 -13.27 1.21
N ALA A 254 4.57 -12.49 0.71
CA ALA A 254 4.43 -11.71 -0.51
C ALA A 254 4.09 -12.55 -1.76
N LEU A 255 4.55 -13.80 -1.82
CA LEU A 255 4.21 -14.71 -2.91
C LEU A 255 2.69 -14.91 -3.05
N GLU A 256 1.96 -14.99 -1.94
CA GLU A 256 0.51 -15.20 -1.95
C GLU A 256 -0.23 -13.99 -2.52
N PHE A 257 0.22 -12.77 -2.21
CA PHE A 257 -0.37 -11.54 -2.75
C PHE A 257 -0.02 -11.32 -4.21
N ILE A 258 1.23 -11.59 -4.61
CA ILE A 258 1.66 -11.40 -6.00
C ILE A 258 1.00 -12.42 -6.94
N ALA A 259 0.86 -13.67 -6.48
CA ALA A 259 0.34 -14.76 -7.29
C ALA A 259 -1.19 -14.78 -7.42
N HIS A 260 -1.90 -13.93 -6.68
CA HIS A 260 -3.35 -14.02 -6.57
C HIS A 260 -4.04 -13.64 -7.91
N PRO A 261 -4.74 -14.57 -8.58
CA PRO A 261 -5.24 -14.39 -9.96
C PRO A 261 -6.24 -13.22 -10.09
N ASP A 262 -7.06 -13.02 -9.05
CA ASP A 262 -8.14 -12.01 -9.03
C ASP A 262 -7.82 -10.77 -8.21
N LEU A 263 -6.56 -10.60 -7.81
CA LEU A 263 -6.19 -9.34 -7.18
C LEU A 263 -6.21 -8.26 -8.27
N VAL A 264 -7.28 -7.47 -8.27
CA VAL A 264 -7.36 -6.25 -9.10
C VAL A 264 -6.51 -5.17 -8.46
N GLU A 265 -6.51 -5.07 -7.13
CA GLU A 265 -5.66 -4.17 -6.38
C GLU A 265 -5.74 -4.56 -4.90
N PRO A 266 -4.67 -5.04 -4.24
CA PRO A 266 -4.73 -5.21 -2.80
C PRO A 266 -4.92 -3.84 -2.15
N GLY A 267 -5.75 -3.75 -1.10
CA GLY A 267 -5.83 -2.53 -0.28
C GLY A 267 -4.47 -2.19 0.34
N LEU A 268 -4.33 -0.99 0.90
CA LEU A 268 -3.18 -0.69 1.77
C LEU A 268 -3.59 -0.95 3.24
N PRO A 269 -2.72 -1.56 4.06
CA PRO A 269 -2.97 -1.66 5.48
C PRO A 269 -2.79 -0.29 6.14
N ASP A 270 -3.42 -0.07 7.30
CA ASP A 270 -3.29 1.18 8.06
C ASP A 270 -1.85 1.35 8.58
N ASP A 271 -1.25 0.26 9.05
CA ASP A 271 0.13 0.14 9.52
C ASP A 271 0.72 -1.22 9.11
N TYR A 272 2.05 -1.37 9.19
CA TYR A 272 2.68 -2.67 8.96
C TYR A 272 3.97 -2.86 9.76
N GLU A 273 4.37 -4.12 9.92
CA GLU A 273 5.66 -4.51 10.48
C GLU A 273 6.50 -5.23 9.41
N CYS A 274 7.82 -5.04 9.41
CA CYS A 274 8.67 -5.70 8.40
C CYS A 274 8.57 -7.24 8.55
N GLY A 275 8.26 -7.94 7.46
CA GLY A 275 8.03 -9.38 7.38
C GLY A 275 6.61 -9.85 7.69
N SER A 276 5.66 -8.95 7.96
CA SER A 276 4.26 -9.29 8.21
C SER A 276 3.46 -9.54 6.92
N GLU A 277 2.21 -9.99 7.08
CA GLU A 277 1.24 -10.09 5.98
C GLU A 277 0.86 -8.70 5.44
N ASP A 278 0.85 -7.66 6.27
CA ASP A 278 0.59 -6.28 5.87
C ASP A 278 1.72 -5.75 4.96
N GLU A 279 3.00 -6.06 5.26
CA GLU A 279 4.11 -5.75 4.35
C GLU A 279 3.94 -6.48 3.02
N ALA A 280 3.50 -7.74 3.05
CA ALA A 280 3.25 -8.52 1.84
C ALA A 280 2.11 -7.94 1.00
N GLN A 281 1.10 -7.35 1.63
CA GLN A 281 0.03 -6.64 0.95
C GLN A 281 0.56 -5.40 0.21
N ILE A 282 1.45 -4.62 0.85
CA ILE A 282 2.16 -3.49 0.24
C ILE A 282 3.01 -3.97 -0.96
N ILE A 283 3.78 -5.04 -0.79
CA ILE A 283 4.57 -5.64 -1.89
C ILE A 283 3.66 -6.06 -3.05
N GLY A 284 2.55 -6.73 -2.75
CA GLY A 284 1.53 -7.07 -3.72
C GLY A 284 1.04 -5.84 -4.47
N ARG A 285 0.63 -4.79 -3.74
CA ARG A 285 0.08 -3.53 -4.28
C ARG A 285 0.96 -2.93 -5.36
N PHE A 286 2.25 -2.84 -5.09
CA PHE A 286 3.19 -2.16 -5.95
C PHE A 286 3.72 -3.03 -7.09
N THR A 287 3.66 -4.36 -6.98
CA THR A 287 4.36 -5.24 -7.94
C THR A 287 3.45 -6.17 -8.76
N TRP A 288 2.21 -6.41 -8.34
CA TRP A 288 1.35 -7.45 -8.94
C TRP A 288 1.16 -7.28 -10.46
N ARG A 289 0.95 -6.04 -10.94
CA ARG A 289 0.75 -5.74 -12.37
C ARG A 289 1.99 -6.11 -13.19
N ALA A 290 3.15 -5.72 -12.70
CA ALA A 290 4.42 -5.92 -13.36
C ALA A 290 4.74 -7.42 -13.48
N TRP A 291 4.51 -8.21 -12.42
CA TRP A 291 4.63 -9.67 -12.46
C TRP A 291 3.74 -10.31 -13.52
N ARG A 292 2.51 -9.84 -13.70
CA ARG A 292 1.57 -10.39 -14.69
C ARG A 292 1.89 -9.99 -16.12
N LYS A 293 2.34 -8.75 -16.34
CA LYS A 293 2.58 -8.18 -17.67
C LYS A 293 3.93 -8.55 -18.26
N ALA A 294 4.96 -8.78 -17.45
CA ALA A 294 6.27 -9.22 -17.94
C ALA A 294 6.29 -10.75 -18.11
N PRO A 295 6.35 -11.30 -19.36
CA PRO A 295 6.18 -12.74 -19.59
C PRO A 295 7.17 -13.62 -18.82
N LYS A 296 8.46 -13.25 -18.82
CA LYS A 296 9.50 -13.98 -18.09
C LYS A 296 9.32 -13.93 -16.57
N ALA A 297 8.82 -12.81 -16.04
CA ALA A 297 8.52 -12.70 -14.62
C ALA A 297 7.35 -13.61 -14.25
N ARG A 298 6.28 -13.58 -15.04
CA ARG A 298 5.12 -14.47 -14.88
C ARG A 298 5.52 -15.94 -14.93
N ASP A 299 6.34 -16.34 -15.89
CA ASP A 299 6.79 -17.72 -16.04
C ASP A 299 7.65 -18.15 -14.83
N ALA A 300 8.55 -17.27 -14.35
CA ALA A 300 9.33 -17.51 -13.14
C ALA A 300 8.43 -17.64 -11.89
N LEU A 301 7.39 -16.81 -11.78
CA LEU A 301 6.41 -16.86 -10.69
C LEU A 301 5.63 -18.18 -10.70
N HIS A 302 5.12 -18.62 -11.86
CA HIS A 302 4.44 -19.90 -12.01
C HIS A 302 5.35 -21.08 -11.66
N ALA A 303 6.59 -21.09 -12.16
CA ALA A 303 7.56 -22.11 -11.81
C ALA A 303 7.84 -22.15 -10.29
N ARG A 304 7.91 -20.97 -9.65
CA ARG A 304 8.10 -20.89 -8.19
C ARG A 304 6.91 -21.48 -7.44
N ILE A 305 5.68 -21.12 -7.82
CA ILE A 305 4.44 -21.64 -7.22
C ILE A 305 4.39 -23.17 -7.33
N GLN A 306 4.66 -23.72 -8.52
CA GLN A 306 4.70 -25.16 -8.74
C GLN A 306 5.74 -25.86 -7.85
N SER A 307 6.94 -25.27 -7.70
CA SER A 307 7.99 -25.82 -6.82
C SER A 307 7.58 -25.86 -5.34
N LYS A 308 6.74 -24.91 -4.90
CA LYS A 308 6.22 -24.84 -3.52
C LYS A 308 5.05 -25.81 -3.29
N ARG A 309 4.19 -26.01 -4.30
CA ARG A 309 3.10 -27.01 -4.28
C ARG A 309 3.64 -28.44 -4.12
N GLY A 310 4.74 -28.78 -4.80
CA GLY A 310 5.43 -30.06 -4.60
C GLY A 310 6.10 -30.24 -3.22
N SER A 311 6.11 -29.19 -2.39
CA SER A 311 6.77 -29.12 -1.09
C SER A 311 5.80 -28.79 0.06
N HIS A 312 4.54 -29.25 0.01
CA HIS A 312 3.56 -29.40 1.12
C HIS A 312 3.48 -28.37 2.29
N ARG A 313 4.02 -27.14 2.23
CA ARG A 313 4.11 -26.31 3.45
C ARG A 313 3.72 -24.84 3.40
N HIS A 314 3.43 -24.19 2.26
CA HIS A 314 3.30 -22.72 2.29
C HIS A 314 2.33 -22.04 1.30
N LEU A 315 1.45 -22.76 0.60
CA LEU A 315 0.45 -22.11 -0.28
C LEU A 315 -0.97 -22.43 0.19
N SER A 316 -1.25 -22.08 1.45
CA SER A 316 -2.50 -22.42 2.12
C SER A 316 -3.73 -21.77 1.46
N LEU A 317 -3.55 -20.58 0.84
CA LEU A 317 -4.63 -19.82 0.21
C LEU A 317 -4.96 -20.31 -1.21
N LEU A 318 -3.96 -20.67 -2.03
CA LEU A 318 -4.19 -21.17 -3.39
C LEU A 318 -4.83 -22.57 -3.37
N ASP A 319 -4.38 -23.45 -2.46
CA ASP A 319 -4.94 -24.80 -2.31
C ASP A 319 -6.34 -24.77 -1.69
N GLY A 320 -6.61 -23.85 -0.74
CA GLY A 320 -7.93 -23.67 -0.14
C GLY A 320 -8.94 -23.05 -1.11
N ARG A 321 -8.52 -22.11 -1.95
CA ARG A 321 -9.39 -21.46 -2.94
C ARG A 321 -9.80 -22.41 -4.06
N GLU A 322 -8.85 -23.06 -4.74
CA GLU A 322 -9.18 -23.98 -5.86
C GLU A 322 -10.13 -25.09 -5.38
N LEU A 323 -9.96 -25.55 -4.13
CA LEU A 323 -10.85 -26.51 -3.48
C LEU A 323 -12.24 -25.90 -3.19
N VAL A 324 -12.31 -24.70 -2.61
CA VAL A 324 -13.59 -24.03 -2.29
C VAL A 324 -14.36 -23.66 -3.57
N GLU A 325 -13.69 -23.15 -4.60
CA GLU A 325 -14.30 -22.85 -5.90
C GLU A 325 -14.80 -24.13 -6.58
N ALA A 326 -14.01 -25.22 -6.58
CA ALA A 326 -14.46 -26.50 -7.10
C ALA A 326 -15.68 -27.05 -6.33
N ILE A 327 -15.73 -26.88 -5.00
CA ILE A 327 -16.88 -27.28 -4.18
C ILE A 327 -18.12 -26.45 -4.55
N LEU A 328 -17.98 -25.12 -4.64
CA LEU A 328 -19.08 -24.20 -4.98
C LEU A 328 -19.59 -24.40 -6.42
N GLU A 329 -18.70 -24.64 -7.38
CA GLU A 329 -19.05 -24.83 -8.80
C GLU A 329 -19.60 -26.23 -9.09
N SER A 330 -19.23 -27.24 -8.31
CA SER A 330 -19.64 -28.62 -8.57
C SER A 330 -21.13 -28.88 -8.39
N GLY A 331 -21.86 -28.01 -7.67
CA GLY A 331 -23.26 -28.23 -7.31
C GLY A 331 -23.50 -29.54 -6.53
N LEU A 332 -22.43 -30.16 -6.01
CA LEU A 332 -22.46 -31.52 -5.42
C LEU A 332 -23.13 -31.57 -4.05
N PHE A 333 -23.46 -30.42 -3.45
CA PHE A 333 -24.05 -30.35 -2.13
C PHE A 333 -25.34 -29.56 -2.20
N ALA A 334 -26.47 -30.27 -2.11
CA ALA A 334 -27.75 -29.65 -1.82
C ALA A 334 -27.73 -29.06 -0.40
N PRO A 335 -28.50 -27.98 -0.12
CA PRO A 335 -28.69 -27.49 1.25
C PRO A 335 -29.08 -28.67 2.16
N GLY A 336 -28.26 -28.98 3.16
CA GLY A 336 -28.52 -30.05 4.15
C GLY A 336 -27.56 -31.26 4.15
N ASP A 337 -26.63 -31.42 3.19
CA ASP A 337 -25.66 -32.54 3.19
C ASP A 337 -24.35 -32.22 3.93
N THR A 338 -24.48 -31.80 5.19
CA THR A 338 -23.38 -31.41 6.10
C THR A 338 -22.34 -32.52 6.39
N PRO A 339 -22.71 -33.81 6.53
CA PRO A 339 -21.76 -34.87 6.87
C PRO A 339 -20.72 -35.17 5.77
N GLY A 340 -21.12 -35.08 4.50
CA GLY A 340 -20.22 -35.29 3.36
C GLY A 340 -19.20 -34.17 3.21
N LEU A 341 -19.63 -32.93 3.45
CA LEU A 341 -18.79 -31.72 3.41
C LEU A 341 -17.72 -31.74 4.51
N ALA A 342 -18.09 -32.10 5.74
CA ALA A 342 -17.17 -32.17 6.88
C ALA A 342 -16.06 -33.21 6.67
N ALA A 343 -16.35 -34.34 6.00
CA ALA A 343 -15.36 -35.37 5.71
C ALA A 343 -14.30 -34.93 4.67
N TYR A 344 -14.68 -34.05 3.72
CA TYR A 344 -13.76 -33.51 2.71
C TYR A 344 -12.90 -32.36 3.23
N LEU A 345 -13.40 -31.63 4.23
CA LEU A 345 -12.78 -30.41 4.75
C LEU A 345 -11.92 -30.64 6.00
N THR A 346 -11.73 -31.90 6.43
CA THR A 346 -11.00 -32.23 7.67
C THR A 346 -9.68 -32.97 7.39
N PRO A 347 -8.54 -32.49 7.92
CA PRO A 347 -8.38 -31.25 8.69
C PRO A 347 -8.38 -30.01 7.77
N PRO A 348 -9.03 -28.91 8.18
CA PRO A 348 -9.00 -27.67 7.42
C PRO A 348 -7.61 -27.04 7.47
N THR A 349 -7.17 -26.45 6.36
CA THR A 349 -5.94 -25.66 6.35
C THR A 349 -6.22 -24.24 6.84
N ASP A 350 -5.25 -23.60 7.49
CA ASP A 350 -5.37 -22.20 7.94
C ASP A 350 -5.69 -21.23 6.80
N GLY A 351 -5.25 -21.56 5.57
CA GLY A 351 -5.57 -20.76 4.39
C GLY A 351 -7.01 -20.91 3.92
N MET A 352 -7.60 -22.10 4.03
CA MET A 352 -9.03 -22.30 3.75
C MET A 352 -9.90 -21.51 4.72
N VAL A 353 -9.58 -21.54 6.02
CA VAL A 353 -10.28 -20.75 7.04
C VAL A 353 -10.19 -19.26 6.73
N ARG A 354 -9.00 -18.75 6.42
CA ARG A 354 -8.79 -17.33 6.09
C ARG A 354 -9.49 -16.90 4.80
N TYR A 355 -9.49 -17.76 3.78
CA TYR A 355 -10.20 -17.51 2.52
C TYR A 355 -11.71 -17.41 2.74
N LEU A 356 -12.29 -18.37 3.45
CA LEU A 356 -13.72 -18.37 3.80
C LEU A 356 -14.09 -17.12 4.62
N GLN A 357 -13.28 -16.74 5.63
CA GLN A 357 -13.46 -15.50 6.41
C GLN A 357 -13.40 -14.22 5.58
N ARG A 358 -12.73 -14.25 4.42
CA ARG A 358 -12.65 -13.11 3.51
C ARG A 358 -13.88 -13.04 2.62
N LEU A 359 -14.33 -14.18 2.10
CA LEU A 359 -15.57 -14.27 1.31
C LEU A 359 -16.80 -13.86 2.13
N THR A 360 -16.85 -14.17 3.43
CA THR A 360 -17.93 -13.69 4.30
C THR A 360 -17.98 -12.16 4.44
N ARG A 361 -16.91 -11.44 4.12
CA ARG A 361 -16.88 -9.96 4.13
C ARG A 361 -17.36 -9.34 2.81
N LEU A 362 -17.65 -10.16 1.79
CA LEU A 362 -18.28 -9.71 0.54
C LEU A 362 -19.81 -9.63 0.67
N ALA A 363 -20.37 -9.76 1.87
CA ALA A 363 -21.80 -9.81 2.10
C ALA A 363 -22.52 -8.48 1.76
N ASP A 364 -21.79 -7.36 1.76
CA ASP A 364 -22.32 -6.04 1.41
C ASP A 364 -22.44 -5.82 -0.12
N ASP A 365 -22.01 -6.79 -0.95
CA ASP A 365 -22.14 -6.77 -2.41
C ASP A 365 -23.36 -7.62 -2.83
N PRO A 366 -24.46 -7.01 -3.33
CA PRO A 366 -25.69 -7.72 -3.69
C PRO A 366 -25.46 -8.85 -4.71
N ASP A 367 -24.53 -8.64 -5.64
CA ASP A 367 -24.20 -9.61 -6.69
C ASP A 367 -23.39 -10.81 -6.15
N ARG A 368 -22.94 -10.76 -4.89
CA ARG A 368 -22.08 -11.78 -4.26
C ARG A 368 -22.59 -12.27 -2.90
N SER A 369 -23.79 -11.85 -2.50
CA SER A 369 -24.45 -12.26 -1.24
C SER A 369 -24.53 -13.79 -1.07
N HIS A 370 -24.84 -14.51 -2.15
CA HIS A 370 -24.87 -15.97 -2.19
C HIS A 370 -23.50 -16.63 -1.94
N VAL A 371 -22.41 -16.02 -2.43
CA VAL A 371 -21.03 -16.49 -2.19
C VAL A 371 -20.63 -16.27 -0.74
N ALA A 372 -21.01 -15.13 -0.16
CA ALA A 372 -20.76 -14.83 1.24
C ALA A 372 -21.51 -15.79 2.18
N ALA A 373 -22.77 -16.11 1.87
CA ALA A 373 -23.58 -17.07 2.62
C ALA A 373 -23.00 -18.50 2.53
N GLY A 374 -22.61 -18.96 1.34
CA GLY A 374 -21.94 -20.26 1.16
C GLY A 374 -20.61 -20.34 1.91
N ALA A 375 -19.82 -19.27 1.91
CA ALA A 375 -18.57 -19.20 2.65
C ALA A 375 -18.78 -19.22 4.17
N ALA A 376 -19.83 -18.56 4.68
CA ALA A 376 -20.18 -18.57 6.10
C ALA A 376 -20.56 -19.98 6.58
N HIS A 377 -21.36 -20.69 5.78
CA HIS A 377 -21.76 -22.07 6.08
C HIS A 377 -20.58 -23.03 6.11
N LEU A 378 -19.69 -22.94 5.11
CA LEU A 378 -18.44 -23.70 5.05
C LEU A 378 -17.53 -23.39 6.25
N LEU A 379 -17.41 -22.13 6.64
CA LEU A 379 -16.60 -21.70 7.78
C LEU A 379 -17.14 -22.24 9.11
N ALA A 380 -18.47 -22.26 9.29
CA ALA A 380 -19.12 -22.81 10.48
C ALA A 380 -18.87 -24.33 10.59
N THR A 381 -19.02 -25.05 9.48
CA THR A 381 -18.77 -26.50 9.40
C THR A 381 -17.31 -26.84 9.70
N VAL A 382 -16.38 -26.07 9.13
CA VAL A 382 -14.93 -26.21 9.34
C VAL A 382 -14.52 -25.96 10.80
N ARG A 383 -15.24 -25.07 11.51
CA ARG A 383 -14.99 -24.76 12.93
C ARG A 383 -15.68 -25.70 13.90
N GLY A 384 -16.47 -26.66 13.41
CA GLY A 384 -17.29 -27.54 14.25
C GLY A 384 -18.33 -26.77 15.08
N LEU A 385 -18.78 -25.62 14.57
CA LEU A 385 -19.85 -24.85 15.19
C LEU A 385 -21.20 -25.46 14.80
N ASP A 386 -22.14 -25.46 15.74
CA ASP A 386 -23.49 -25.95 15.48
C ASP A 386 -24.18 -24.98 14.50
N VAL A 387 -24.51 -25.47 13.31
CA VAL A 387 -24.72 -24.65 12.12
C VAL A 387 -26.05 -23.89 12.15
N ALA A 388 -26.97 -24.24 13.05
CA ALA A 388 -28.31 -23.67 13.07
C ALA A 388 -28.37 -22.25 13.67
N GLU A 389 -27.87 -22.03 14.89
CA GLU A 389 -28.04 -20.73 15.58
C GLU A 389 -27.12 -19.63 15.04
N ASP A 390 -25.86 -19.94 14.71
CA ASP A 390 -24.88 -18.94 14.28
C ASP A 390 -25.08 -18.49 12.81
N VAL A 391 -25.60 -19.39 11.96
CA VAL A 391 -25.97 -19.04 10.57
C VAL A 391 -27.23 -18.20 10.56
N LEU A 392 -28.25 -18.54 11.37
CA LEU A 392 -29.44 -17.70 11.54
C LEU A 392 -29.08 -16.31 12.08
N ALA A 393 -28.25 -16.19 13.12
CA ALA A 393 -27.82 -14.89 13.64
C ALA A 393 -26.96 -14.08 12.67
N THR A 394 -26.35 -14.72 11.67
CA THR A 394 -25.58 -14.06 10.60
C THR A 394 -26.47 -13.67 9.42
N LEU A 395 -27.48 -14.48 9.08
CA LEU A 395 -28.50 -14.18 8.07
C LEU A 395 -29.48 -13.10 8.55
N GLU A 396 -29.88 -13.08 9.82
CA GLU A 396 -30.70 -12.02 10.43
C GLU A 396 -30.00 -10.66 10.38
N ARG A 397 -28.67 -10.62 10.43
CA ARG A 397 -27.88 -9.40 10.23
C ARG A 397 -27.82 -8.94 8.76
N LEU A 398 -28.15 -9.82 7.82
CA LEU A 398 -28.18 -9.53 6.38
C LEU A 398 -29.59 -9.10 5.91
N ASP A 399 -30.64 -9.47 6.66
CA ASP A 399 -32.04 -9.18 6.35
C ASP A 399 -32.43 -7.69 6.49
N ASP A 400 -31.68 -6.92 7.29
CA ASP A 400 -31.92 -5.49 7.53
C ASP A 400 -31.70 -4.58 6.29
N GLY A 401 -31.33 -5.13 5.13
CA GLY A 401 -30.99 -4.36 3.92
C GLY A 401 -31.44 -4.92 2.57
N ILE A 402 -32.21 -6.01 2.51
CA ILE A 402 -32.56 -6.68 1.25
C ILE A 402 -33.94 -6.20 0.76
N ASP A 403 -34.00 -5.73 -0.49
CA ASP A 403 -35.23 -5.34 -1.18
C ASP A 403 -36.10 -6.58 -1.47
N MET A 404 -37.42 -6.45 -1.30
CA MET A 404 -38.44 -7.51 -1.14
C MET A 404 -38.70 -8.38 -2.40
N GLY A 405 -37.76 -8.44 -3.34
CA GLY A 405 -37.81 -9.25 -4.56
C GLY A 405 -37.02 -10.57 -4.50
N GLU A 406 -36.08 -10.72 -3.57
CA GLU A 406 -35.14 -11.86 -3.51
C GLU A 406 -35.47 -12.92 -2.43
N GLU A 407 -36.65 -12.81 -1.78
CA GLU A 407 -37.09 -13.78 -0.76
C GLU A 407 -37.17 -15.23 -1.29
N SER A 408 -37.41 -15.45 -2.59
CA SER A 408 -37.55 -16.81 -3.14
C SER A 408 -36.26 -17.64 -2.99
N CYS A 409 -35.08 -17.04 -3.18
CA CYS A 409 -33.83 -17.80 -3.12
C CYS A 409 -33.41 -18.12 -1.68
N VAL A 410 -33.70 -17.22 -0.73
CA VAL A 410 -33.38 -17.42 0.69
C VAL A 410 -34.37 -18.38 1.34
N ILE A 411 -35.67 -18.25 1.02
CA ILE A 411 -36.72 -19.17 1.52
C ILE A 411 -36.53 -20.57 0.93
N ASP A 412 -36.16 -20.72 -0.33
CA ASP A 412 -35.87 -22.04 -0.92
C ASP A 412 -34.61 -22.69 -0.32
N ALA A 413 -33.60 -21.88 0.05
CA ALA A 413 -32.42 -22.35 0.79
C ALA A 413 -32.75 -22.77 2.24
N LEU A 414 -33.70 -22.09 2.89
CA LEU A 414 -34.17 -22.43 4.24
C LEU A 414 -35.13 -23.64 4.25
N ALA A 415 -35.99 -23.78 3.23
CA ALA A 415 -36.90 -24.92 3.09
C ALA A 415 -36.18 -26.27 2.86
N GLY A 416 -34.92 -26.23 2.38
CA GLY A 416 -34.06 -27.39 2.25
C GLY A 416 -33.48 -27.94 3.57
N LEU A 417 -33.61 -27.22 4.69
CA LEU A 417 -33.01 -27.60 5.99
C LEU A 417 -33.79 -28.67 6.77
N GLY A 418 -34.89 -29.18 6.21
CA GLY A 418 -35.70 -30.26 6.79
C GLY A 418 -36.65 -29.78 7.89
N GLU A 419 -37.76 -30.49 8.07
CA GLU A 419 -38.90 -30.13 8.96
C GLU A 419 -38.57 -30.05 10.48
N GLY A 420 -37.30 -30.11 10.87
CA GLY A 420 -36.87 -29.99 12.27
C GLY A 420 -36.48 -28.58 12.72
N VAL A 421 -36.54 -27.57 11.85
CA VAL A 421 -36.03 -26.20 12.11
C VAL A 421 -37.10 -25.10 11.99
N LEU A 422 -38.30 -25.39 11.49
CA LEU A 422 -39.48 -24.54 11.66
C LEU A 422 -40.24 -24.96 12.92
#